data_AF-A0A7D4QSF6-F1
#
_entry.id   AF-A0A7D4QSF6-F1
#
_cell.length_a   1.000
_cell.length_b   1.000
_cell.length_c   1.000
_cell.angle_alpha   90.00
_cell.angle_beta   90.00
_cell.angle_gamma   90.00
#
_symmetry.space_group_name_H-M   'P 1'
#
loop_
_entity.id
_entity.type
_entity.pdbx_description
1 polymer ?
#
loop_
_entity_poly.entity_id
_entity_poly.type
_entity_poly.pdbx_seq_one_letter_code
_entity_poly.pdbx_strand_id
1 'polypeptide(L)' 'MKAPIDVTLTGSDGPIEGLARVIGHDGYKSAYEFLSTDETLHLIIAQDATGGWHRVGGSDPYFSGWVNELAEQVSGVDR' A
#
# COMPACT_ATOMS: atom_id res chain seq x y z
N MET A 1 1.73 -15.08 -10.21
CA MET A 1 1.15 -13.97 -9.42
C MET A 1 1.51 -14.21 -7.96
N LYS A 2 2.02 -13.20 -7.24
CA LYS A 2 2.25 -13.33 -5.79
C LYS A 2 0.90 -13.36 -5.06
N ALA A 3 0.81 -14.10 -3.96
CA ALA A 3 -0.39 -14.09 -3.13
C ALA A 3 -0.60 -12.68 -2.52
N PRO A 4 -1.85 -12.26 -2.28
CA PRO A 4 -2.12 -11.05 -1.50
C PRO A 4 -1.51 -11.14 -0.11
N ILE A 5 -1.18 -9.98 0.46
CA ILE A 5 -0.59 -9.83 1.79
C ILE A 5 -1.66 -9.19 2.69
N ASP A 6 -1.93 -9.78 3.85
CA ASP A 6 -2.74 -9.15 4.88
C ASP A 6 -1.99 -7.94 5.46
N VAL A 7 -2.64 -6.78 5.42
CA VAL A 7 -2.06 -5.50 5.86
C VAL A 7 -3.02 -4.83 6.83
N THR A 8 -2.46 -4.24 7.88
CA THR A 8 -3.19 -3.39 8.81
C THR A 8 -2.56 -2.00 8.79
N LEU A 9 -3.37 -0.97 8.52
CA LEU A 9 -2.96 0.43 8.57
C LEU A 9 -3.61 1.14 9.75
N THR A 10 -2.97 2.21 10.22
CA THR A 10 -3.48 3.00 11.35
C THR A 10 -4.59 3.95 10.89
N GLY A 11 -5.84 3.77 11.32
CA GLY A 11 -6.93 4.72 11.09
C GLY A 11 -7.23 5.60 12.31
N SER A 12 -7.97 6.69 12.09
CA SER A 12 -8.42 7.60 13.16
C SER A 12 -9.36 6.91 14.17
N ASP A 13 -10.23 6.05 13.65
CA ASP A 13 -11.30 5.39 14.41
C ASP A 13 -10.97 3.93 14.74
N GLY A 14 -9.74 3.50 14.46
CA GLY A 14 -9.27 2.14 14.67
C GLY A 14 -8.37 1.65 13.52
N PRO A 15 -7.86 0.41 13.62
CA PRO A 15 -7.09 -0.20 12.54
C PRO A 15 -7.91 -0.37 11.26
N ILE A 16 -7.28 -0.14 10.11
CA ILE A 16 -7.85 -0.38 8.78
C ILE A 16 -7.21 -1.66 8.25
N GLU A 17 -7.97 -2.74 8.25
CA GLU A 17 -7.53 -4.04 7.74
C GLU A 17 -7.82 -4.15 6.24
N GLY A 18 -6.92 -4.80 5.50
CA GLY A 18 -7.10 -5.01 4.08
C GLY A 18 -6.05 -5.91 3.45
N LEU A 19 -6.12 -5.98 2.12
CA LEU A 19 -5.23 -6.82 1.32
C LEU A 19 -4.38 -5.97 0.41
N ALA A 20 -3.07 -6.18 0.46
CA ALA A 20 -2.11 -5.61 -0.49
C ALA A 20 -1.77 -6.61 -1.60
N ARG A 21 -1.70 -6.14 -2.84
CA ARG A 21 -1.37 -6.95 -4.02
C ARG A 21 -0.31 -6.25 -4.85
N VAL A 22 0.66 -7.02 -5.35
CA VAL A 22 1.61 -6.49 -6.32
C VAL A 22 0.88 -6.20 -7.64
N ILE A 23 1.09 -5.00 -8.18
CA ILE A 23 0.56 -4.57 -9.46
C ILE A 23 1.70 -4.16 -10.39
N GLY A 24 1.44 -4.13 -11.70
CA GLY A 24 2.33 -3.45 -12.64
C GLY A 24 2.02 -1.95 -12.65
N HIS A 25 3.06 -1.12 -12.63
CA HIS A 25 2.91 0.31 -12.84
C HIS A 25 4.06 0.82 -13.71
N ASP A 26 3.73 1.37 -14.87
CA ASP A 26 4.73 1.89 -15.82
C ASP A 26 5.60 2.96 -15.14
N GLY A 27 6.91 2.85 -15.32
CA GLY A 27 7.90 3.77 -14.78
C GLY A 27 8.38 3.50 -13.34
N TYR A 28 7.84 2.49 -12.64
CA TYR A 28 8.25 2.15 -11.28
C TYR A 28 8.84 0.73 -11.16
N LYS A 29 9.73 0.54 -10.17
CA LYS A 29 10.37 -0.76 -9.92
C LYS A 29 9.40 -1.76 -9.31
N SER A 30 8.53 -1.28 -8.42
CA SER A 30 7.54 -2.08 -7.71
C SER A 30 6.34 -1.20 -7.39
N ALA A 31 5.14 -1.78 -7.39
CA ALA A 31 3.92 -1.09 -7.01
C ALA A 31 2.96 -2.05 -6.31
N TYR A 32 2.21 -1.51 -5.35
CA TYR A 32 1.23 -2.25 -4.56
C TYR A 32 -0.10 -1.50 -4.51
N GLU A 33 -1.18 -2.25 -4.71
CA GLU A 33 -2.55 -1.81 -4.46
C GLU A 33 -3.01 -2.40 -3.12
N PHE A 34 -3.46 -1.56 -2.21
CA PHE A 34 -4.11 -1.92 -0.96
C PHE A 34 -5.60 -1.56 -1.05
N LEU A 35 -6.45 -2.53 -0.72
CA LEU A 35 -7.89 -2.35 -0.56
C LEU A 35 -8.30 -2.79 0.84
N SER A 36 -8.96 -1.91 1.58
CA SER A 36 -9.50 -2.24 2.89
C SER A 36 -10.68 -3.19 2.76
N THR A 37 -10.84 -4.06 3.76
CA THR A 37 -11.94 -5.04 3.83
C THR A 37 -13.30 -4.37 3.99
N ASP A 38 -13.33 -3.19 4.61
CA ASP A 38 -14.52 -2.36 4.82
C ASP A 38 -14.79 -1.37 3.68
N GLU A 39 -13.99 -1.42 2.60
CA GLU A 39 -14.09 -0.57 1.41
C GLU A 39 -13.93 0.94 1.68
N THR A 40 -13.43 1.33 2.85
CA THR A 40 -13.19 2.75 3.23
C THR A 40 -11.90 3.32 2.64
N LEU A 41 -10.90 2.48 2.39
CA LEU A 41 -9.58 2.90 1.93
C LEU A 41 -9.10 2.08 0.73
N HIS A 42 -8.79 2.78 -0.35
CA HIS A 42 -8.01 2.29 -1.46
C HIS A 42 -6.70 3.10 -1.52
N LEU A 43 -5.56 2.43 -1.56
CA LEU A 43 -4.26 3.09 -1.65
C LEU A 43 -3.36 2.39 -2.66
N ILE A 44 -2.80 3.15 -3.61
CA ILE A 44 -1.79 2.63 -4.53
C ILE A 44 -0.47 3.33 -4.23
N ILE A 45 0.57 2.56 -3.94
CA ILE A 45 1.94 3.04 -3.76
C ILE A 45 2.87 2.47 -4.81
N ALA A 46 3.89 3.24 -5.18
CA ALA A 46 4.94 2.78 -6.08
C ALA A 46 6.32 3.19 -5.57
N GLN A 47 7.32 2.37 -5.89
CA GLN A 47 8.72 2.61 -5.54
C GLN A 47 9.45 3.26 -6.71
N ASP A 48 10.04 4.44 -6.46
CA ASP A 48 10.84 5.16 -7.43
C ASP A 48 12.22 4.51 -7.68
N ALA A 49 13.00 5.14 -8.57
CA ALA A 49 14.34 4.67 -8.92
C ALA A 49 15.33 4.71 -7.74
N THR A 50 15.12 5.62 -6.77
CA THR A 50 15.96 5.79 -5.57
C THR A 50 15.61 4.83 -4.44
N GLY A 51 14.48 4.13 -4.56
CA GLY A 51 13.96 3.21 -3.55
C GLY A 51 12.92 3.84 -2.60
N GLY A 52 12.56 5.11 -2.82
CA GLY A 52 11.51 5.80 -2.08
C GLY A 52 10.12 5.33 -2.50
N TRP A 53 9.20 5.24 -1.53
CA TRP A 53 7.80 4.90 -1.76
C TRP A 53 6.92 6.16 -1.72
N HIS A 54 6.00 6.27 -2.66
CA HIS A 54 5.05 7.38 -2.75
C HIS A 54 3.67 6.90 -3.20
N ARG A 55 2.63 7.63 -2.80
CA ARG A 55 1.26 7.41 -3.30
C ARG A 55 1.20 7.80 -4.78
N VAL A 56 0.58 6.94 -5.59
CA VAL A 56 0.30 7.19 -7.02
C VAL A 56 -1.19 7.11 -7.36
N GLY A 57 -2.03 6.67 -6.42
CA GLY A 57 -3.48 6.61 -6.60
C GLY A 57 -4.21 6.21 -5.32
N GLY A 58 -5.54 6.05 -5.42
CA GLY A 58 -6.39 5.61 -4.30
C GLY A 58 -7.45 6.64 -3.90
N SER A 59 -8.21 6.32 -2.85
CA SER A 59 -9.29 7.15 -2.31
C SER A 59 -8.78 8.30 -1.44
N ASP A 60 -9.62 9.30 -1.27
CA ASP A 60 -9.48 10.34 -0.26
C ASP A 60 -10.57 10.16 0.82
N PRO A 61 -10.34 10.57 2.08
CA PRO A 61 -9.18 11.31 2.57
C PRO A 61 -7.92 10.44 2.66
N TYR A 62 -6.76 11.08 2.53
CA TYR A 62 -5.47 10.42 2.55
C TYR A 62 -4.56 10.92 3.66
N PHE A 63 -3.96 9.97 4.37
CA PHE A 63 -2.94 10.22 5.35
C PHE A 63 -1.58 9.72 4.84
N SER A 64 -0.57 10.60 4.81
CA SER A 64 0.74 10.28 4.25
C SER A 64 1.50 9.19 5.01
N GLY A 65 1.19 8.96 6.28
CA GLY A 65 1.76 7.87 7.07
C GLY A 65 1.46 6.49 6.49
N TRP A 66 0.31 6.32 5.82
CA TRP A 66 -0.08 5.02 5.24
C TRP A 66 0.87 4.52 4.16
N VAL A 67 1.55 5.40 3.44
CA VAL A 67 2.56 4.99 2.46
C VAL A 67 3.73 4.28 3.15
N ASN A 68 4.20 4.84 4.27
CA ASN A 68 5.30 4.25 5.02
C ASN A 68 4.87 2.93 5.68
N GLU A 69 3.71 2.91 6.33
CA GLU A 69 3.17 1.71 6.98
C GLU A 69 2.96 0.55 5.98
N LEU A 70 2.38 0.85 4.81
CA LEU A 70 2.20 -0.14 3.76
C LEU A 70 3.55 -0.61 3.20
N ALA A 71 4.46 0.32 2.91
CA ALA A 71 5.80 0.02 2.40
C ALA A 71 6.60 -0.90 3.33
N GLU A 72 6.54 -0.65 4.65
CA GLU A 72 7.21 -1.48 5.67
C GLU A 72 6.69 -2.92 5.67
N GLN A 73 5.37 -3.10 5.58
CA GLN A 73 4.74 -4.42 5.58
C GLN A 73 5.04 -5.19 4.29
N VAL A 74 4.90 -4.57 3.12
CA VAL A 74 5.13 -5.26 1.83
C VAL A 74 6.62 -5.48 1.54
N SER A 75 7.51 -4.63 2.04
CA SER A 75 8.96 -4.82 1.90
C SER A 75 9.53 -5.83 2.91
N GLY A 76 8.84 -6.03 4.03
CA GLY A 76 9.20 -7.03 5.05
C GLY A 76 8.95 -8.47 4.60
N VAL A 77 8.02 -8.68 3.65
CA VAL A 77 7.66 -10.00 3.11
C VAL A 77 8.67 -10.54 2.07
N ASP A 78 9.50 -9.67 1.48
CA ASP A 78 10.53 -10.06 0.49
C ASP A 78 11.90 -10.43 1.11
N ARG A 79 11.94 -10.78 2.41
CA ARG A 79 13.14 -11.27 3.12
C ARG A 79 13.15 -12.79 3.32
#